data_AF-A0A7L2YT45-F1
#
_entry.id   AF-A0A7L2YT45-F1
#
_cell.length_a   1.000
_cell.length_b   1.000
_cell.length_c   1.000
_cell.angle_alpha   90.00
_cell.angle_beta   90.00
_cell.angle_gamma   90.00
#
_symmetry.space_group_name_H-M   'P 1'
#
loop_
_entity.id
_entity.type
_entity.pdbx_description
1 polymer ?
#
loop_
_entity_poly.entity_id
_entity_poly.type
_entity_poly.pdbx_seq_one_letter_code
_entity_poly.pdbx_strand_id
1 'polypeptide(L)' 'QICVVFSDELKCWCRAVIKSIMYCTDHYQTECFLVDYAKYVFVKSKDIRVALEAFMQIPYRAKKCRLYRTKPVTLSIDF' A
#
# COMPACT_ATOMS: atom_id res chain seq x y z
N GLN A 1 5.95 2.68 -10.15
CA GLN A 1 6.38 4.03 -9.75
C GLN A 1 6.03 4.26 -8.30
N ILE A 2 6.91 4.86 -7.50
CA ILE A 2 6.63 5.24 -6.11
C ILE A 2 5.92 6.60 -6.12
N CYS A 3 4.90 6.73 -5.29
CA CYS A 3 4.18 7.98 -5.03
C CYS A 3 4.08 8.21 -3.52
N VAL A 4 3.51 9.36 -3.14
CA VAL A 4 3.10 9.61 -1.75
C VAL A 4 1.59 9.68 -1.72
N VAL A 5 0.97 9.00 -0.77
CA VAL A 5 -0.48 8.98 -0.60
C VAL A 5 -0.85 9.37 0.83
N PHE A 6 -1.94 10.09 1.01
CA PHE A 6 -2.48 10.31 2.35
C PHE A 6 -3.27 9.08 2.79
N SER A 7 -2.87 8.47 3.91
CA SER A 7 -3.61 7.37 4.51
C SER A 7 -4.59 7.92 5.54
N ASP A 8 -5.89 7.77 5.29
CA ASP A 8 -6.92 8.21 6.23
C ASP A 8 -6.89 7.46 7.55
N GLU A 9 -6.41 6.21 7.56
CA GLU A 9 -6.31 5.41 8.78
C GLU A 9 -5.10 5.82 9.62
N LEU A 10 -3.93 5.98 8.99
CA LEU A 10 -2.69 6.38 9.67
C LEU A 10 -2.63 7.90 9.93
N LYS A 11 -3.55 8.67 9.33
CA LYS A 11 -3.62 10.15 9.38
C LYS A 11 -2.30 10.82 8.97
N CYS A 12 -1.58 10.25 7.99
CA CYS A 12 -0.31 10.76 7.52
C CYS A 12 -0.02 10.44 6.05
N TRP A 13 0.95 11.16 5.48
CA TRP A 13 1.48 10.89 4.14
C TRP A 13 2.45 9.72 4.16
N CYS A 14 2.21 8.73 3.29
CA CYS A 14 2.95 7.49 3.22
C CYS A 14 3.54 7.29 1.82
N ARG A 15 4.73 6.68 1.74
CA ARG A 15 5.27 6.20 0.46
C ARG A 15 4.49 4.97 0.02
N ALA A 16 4.11 4.94 -1.24
CA ALA A 16 3.30 3.87 -1.77
C ALA A 16 3.67 3.50 -3.21
N VAL A 17 3.24 2.32 -3.61
CA VAL A 17 3.22 1.88 -5.02
C VAL A 17 1.78 1.64 -5.41
N ILE A 18 1.34 2.23 -6.51
CA ILE A 18 0.04 1.97 -7.11
C ILE A 18 -0.01 0.52 -7.60
N LYS A 19 -1.07 -0.20 -7.23
CA LYS A 19 -1.28 -1.60 -7.60
C LYS A 19 -2.36 -1.75 -8.66
N SER A 20 -3.49 -1.10 -8.46
CA SER A 20 -4.59 -1.12 -9.41
C SER A 20 -5.37 0.19 -9.35
N ILE A 21 -6.03 0.52 -10.45
CA ILE A 21 -6.97 1.64 -10.53
C ILE A 21 -8.31 1.02 -10.88
N MET A 22 -9.30 1.22 -10.01
CA MET A 22 -10.64 0.70 -10.16
C MET A 22 -11.59 1.86 -10.48
N TYR A 23 -12.48 1.64 -11.43
CA TYR A 23 -13.57 2.56 -11.72
C TYR A 23 -14.76 2.18 -10.83
N CYS A 24 -15.09 3.03 -9.86
CA CYS A 24 -16.35 2.95 -9.12
C CYS A 24 -17.36 3.90 -9.76
N THR A 25 -18.66 3.71 -9.47
CA THR A 25 -19.80 4.35 -10.15
C THR A 25 -19.59 5.81 -10.55
N ASP A 26 -18.97 6.63 -9.69
CA ASP A 26 -18.78 8.07 -9.92
C ASP A 26 -17.34 8.56 -9.68
N HIS A 27 -16.40 7.67 -9.35
CA HIS A 27 -15.01 8.06 -9.06
C HIS A 27 -14.02 6.92 -9.26
N TYR A 28 -12.78 7.29 -9.58
CA TYR A 28 -11.66 6.35 -9.56
C TYR A 28 -11.19 6.12 -8.12
N GLN A 29 -11.05 4.85 -7.74
CA GLN A 29 -10.32 4.44 -6.54
C GLN A 29 -9.00 3.82 -6.96
N THR A 30 -7.92 4.20 -6.28
CA THR A 30 -6.60 3.64 -6.53
C THR A 30 -6.20 2.78 -5.35
N GLU A 31 -5.98 1.50 -5.62
CA GLU A 31 -5.38 0.60 -4.65
C GLU A 31 -3.87 0.87 -4.61
N CYS A 32 -3.38 1.18 -3.41
CA CYS A 32 -1.98 1.48 -3.15
C CYS A 32 -1.44 0.53 -2.09
N PHE A 33 -0.17 0.15 -2.23
CA PHE A 33 0.57 -0.58 -1.20
C PHE A 33 1.55 0.35 -0.49
N LEU A 34 1.37 0.56 0.81
CA LEU A 34 2.24 1.37 1.65
C LEU A 34 3.54 0.60 1.93
N VAL A 35 4.62 0.98 1.26
CA VAL A 35 5.88 0.20 1.21
C VAL A 35 6.62 0.13 2.55
N ASP A 36 6.31 1.05 3.46
CA ASP A 36 6.92 1.13 4.78
C ASP A 36 6.10 0.45 5.87
N TYR A 37 4.84 0.09 5.59
CA TYR A 37 3.88 -0.46 6.55
C TYR A 37 3.34 -1.84 6.15
N ALA A 38 3.66 -2.32 4.93
CA ALA A 38 3.12 -3.54 4.35
C ALA A 38 1.58 -3.60 4.34
N LYS A 39 0.94 -2.46 4.04
CA LYS A 39 -0.52 -2.31 4.11
C LYS A 39 -1.10 -1.88 2.77
N TYR A 40 -2.21 -2.50 2.38
CA TYR A 40 -3.02 -2.07 1.24
C TYR A 40 -4.02 -1.00 1.69
N VAL A 41 -4.19 0.03 0.86
CA VAL A 41 -5.15 1.11 1.09
C VAL A 41 -5.82 1.50 -0.23
N PHE A 42 -7.07 1.93 -0.15
CA PHE A 42 -7.78 2.56 -1.27
C PHE A 42 -7.79 4.07 -1.06
N VAL A 43 -7.30 4.81 -2.04
CA VAL A 43 -7.21 6.28 -1.98
C VAL A 43 -7.86 6.91 -3.19
N LYS A 44 -8.39 8.14 -3.02
CA LYS A 44 -8.90 8.96 -4.12
C LYS A 44 -7.74 9.63 -4.84
N SER A 45 -7.89 9.93 -6.13
CA SER A 45 -6.83 10.58 -6.93
C SER A 45 -6.32 11.90 -6.32
N LYS A 46 -7.21 12.66 -5.66
CA LYS A 46 -6.86 13.92 -4.97
C LYS A 46 -5.88 13.73 -3.79
N ASP A 47 -5.72 12.51 -3.30
CA ASP A 47 -4.88 12.17 -2.15
C ASP A 47 -3.57 11.48 -2.59
N ILE A 48 -3.27 11.49 -3.89
CA ILE A 48 -2.04 10.96 -4.49
C ILE A 48 -1.15 12.12 -4.95
N ARG A 49 0.15 12.06 -4.65
CA ARG A 49 1.16 13.03 -5.07
C ARG A 49 2.38 12.33 -5.64
N VAL A 50 3.04 12.99 -6.58
CA VAL A 50 4.34 12.55 -7.09
C VAL A 50 5.35 12.61 -5.93
N ALA A 51 6.09 11.53 -5.73
CA ALA A 51 7.12 11.49 -4.73
C ALA A 51 8.36 12.24 -5.20
N LEU A 52 8.84 13.15 -4.36
CA LEU A 52 10.13 13.82 -4.53
C LEU A 52 11.25 12.78 -4.53
N GLU A 53 12.33 13.07 -5.26
CA GLU A 53 13.47 12.16 -5.43
C GLU A 53 14.10 11.74 -4.09
N ALA A 54 14.14 12.64 -3.10
CA ALA A 54 14.63 12.33 -1.76
C ALA A 54 13.88 11.16 -1.09
N PHE A 55 12.58 10.98 -1.36
CA PHE A 55 11.81 9.85 -0.83
C PHE A 55 12.17 8.52 -1.50
N MET A 56 12.80 8.54 -2.68
CA MET A 56 13.24 7.35 -3.39
C MET A 56 14.54 6.77 -2.83
N GLN A 57 15.34 7.60 -2.17
CA GLN A 57 16.64 7.20 -1.60
C GLN A 57 16.50 6.35 -0.34
N ILE A 58 15.32 6.37 0.29
CA ILE A 58 15.04 5.57 1.49
C ILE A 58 14.64 4.14 1.05
N PRO A 59 15.23 3.07 1.58
CA PRO A 59 14.78 1.70 1.28
C PRO A 59 13.35 1.46 1.75
N TYR A 60 12.66 0.48 1.17
CA TYR A 60 11.37 0.03 1.71
C TYR A 60 11.58 -0.53 3.12
N ARG A 61 10.84 -0.01 4.10
CA ARG A 61 11.03 -0.41 5.50
C ARG A 61 10.36 -1.74 5.84
N ALA A 62 9.26 -2.08 5.18
CA ALA A 62 8.57 -3.33 5.46
C ALA A 62 9.18 -4.51 4.68
N LYS A 63 9.41 -5.63 5.37
CA LYS A 63 9.94 -6.86 4.79
C LYS A 63 8.95 -8.01 4.95
N LYS A 64 8.60 -8.67 3.84
CA LYS A 64 7.80 -9.90 3.88
C LYS A 64 8.66 -11.04 4.41
N CYS A 65 8.20 -11.66 5.49
CA CYS A 65 8.83 -12.79 6.15
C CYS A 65 7.81 -13.92 6.34
N ARG A 66 8.31 -15.11 6.68
CA ARG A 66 7.49 -16.24 7.12
C ARG A 66 8.05 -16.80 8.42
N LEU A 67 7.18 -17.33 9.27
CA LEU A 67 7.60 -18.07 10.45
C LEU A 67 8.28 -19.38 10.03
N TYR A 68 9.40 -19.69 10.68
CA TYR A 68 10.18 -20.90 10.40
C TYR A 68 9.57 -22.11 11.12
N ARG A 69 9.52 -23.26 10.44
CA ARG A 69 8.99 -24.55 10.95
C ARG A 69 7.54 -24.54 11.41
N THR A 70 6.76 -23.55 11.02
CA THR A 70 5.31 -23.50 11.27
C THR A 70 4.54 -23.80 9.98
N LYS A 71 3.44 -24.55 10.09
CA LYS A 71 2.47 -24.76 9.01
C LYS A 71 1.06 -24.56 9.57
N PRO A 72 0.10 -24.04 8.77
CA PRO A 72 -1.30 -24.01 9.18
C PRO A 72 -1.78 -25.45 9.48
N VAL A 73 -2.51 -25.61 10.59
CA VAL A 73 -3.13 -26.89 10.99
C VAL A 73 -4.60 -26.99 10.57
N THR A 74 -5.18 -25.87 10.14
CA THR A 74 -6.51 -25.75 9.59
C THR A 74 -6.42 -25.10 8.21
N LEU A 75 -7.30 -25.52 7.30
CA LEU A 75 -7.44 -24.88 6.01
C LEU A 75 -8.18 -23.55 6.20
N SER A 76 -7.49 -22.43 5.96
CA SER A 76 -8.12 -21.12 5.79
C SER A 76 -8.22 -20.85 4.29
N ILE A 77 -9.45 -20.71 3.79
CA ILE A 77 -9.72 -20.24 2.44
C ILE A 77 -10.11 -18.77 2.58
N ASP A 78 -9.24 -17.87 2.15
CA ASP A 78 -9.58 -16.45 2.07
C ASP A 78 -10.49 -16.28 0.83
N PHE A 79 -11.76 -15.91 1.05
CA PHE A 79 -12.75 -15.61 0.00
C PHE A 79 -12.63 -14.18 -0.50
#